data_AF-A0A963N0X1-F1
#
_entry.id   AF-A0A963N0X1-F1
#
_cell.length_a   1.000
_cell.length_b   1.000
_cell.length_c   1.000
_cell.angle_alpha   90.00
_cell.angle_beta   90.00
_cell.angle_gamma   90.00
#
_symmetry.space_group_name_H-M   'P 1'
#
loop_
_entity.id
_entity.type
_entity.pdbx_description
1 polymer ?
#
loop_
_entity_poly.entity_id
_entity_poly.type
_entity_poly.pdbx_seq_one_letter_code
_entity_poly.pdbx_strand_id
1 'polypeptide(L)' 'LKNDKVIKVAVNQAYARPDTPLKDSDEVALFPPVTGG' A
#
# COMPACT_ATOMS: atom_id res chain seq x y z
N LEU A 1 -9.65 18.61 1.59
CA LEU A 1 -9.11 17.34 2.13
C LEU A 1 -7.60 17.48 2.10
N LYS A 2 -7.01 17.58 3.30
CA LYS A 2 -5.60 17.96 3.53
C LYS A 2 -4.71 16.88 2.90
N ASN A 3 -3.58 17.25 2.32
CA ASN A 3 -2.65 16.33 1.66
C ASN A 3 -2.17 15.23 2.63
N ASP A 4 -2.88 14.11 2.62
CA ASP A 4 -2.52 12.86 3.27
C ASP A 4 -1.42 12.22 2.43
N LYS A 5 -0.20 12.76 2.59
CA LYS A 5 1.04 12.00 2.70
C LYS A 5 0.84 10.54 2.23
N VAL A 6 1.14 10.26 0.95
CA VAL A 6 0.66 9.08 0.19
C VAL A 6 0.99 7.76 0.92
N ILE A 7 -0.04 7.02 1.32
CA ILE A 7 0.08 5.65 1.84
C ILE A 7 0.50 4.72 0.70
N LYS A 8 1.52 3.88 0.93
CA LYS A 8 1.89 2.80 0.01
C LYS A 8 1.23 1.51 0.46
N VAL A 9 0.88 0.66 -0.50
CA VAL A 9 0.24 -0.63 -0.26
C VAL A 9 1.13 -1.74 -0.80
N ALA A 10 1.21 -2.87 -0.09
CA ALA A 10 1.72 -4.12 -0.63
C ALA A 10 0.69 -5.23 -0.51
N VAL A 11 0.68 -6.13 -1.49
CA VAL A 11 -0.13 -7.34 -1.52
C VAL A 11 0.83 -8.52 -1.65
N ASN A 12 0.72 -9.52 -0.79
CA ASN A 12 1.57 -10.71 -0.80
C ASN A 12 3.07 -10.35 -0.88
N GLN A 13 3.50 -9.42 0.00
CA GLN A 13 4.89 -8.95 0.16
C GLN A 13 5.48 -8.19 -1.04
N ALA A 14 4.66 -7.80 -2.02
CA ALA A 14 5.07 -6.97 -3.16
C ALA A 14 4.28 -5.65 -3.22
N TYR A 15 4.93 -4.54 -3.59
CA TYR A 15 4.24 -3.25 -3.75
C TYR A 15 3.12 -3.34 -4.78
N ALA A 16 1.94 -2.90 -4.39
CA ALA A 16 0.74 -2.95 -5.20
C ALA A 16 0.48 -1.62 -5.90
N ARG A 17 -0.20 -1.71 -7.04
CA ARG A 17 -0.78 -0.56 -7.73
C ARG A 17 -2.24 -0.39 -7.30
N PRO A 18 -2.86 0.78 -7.53
CA PRO A 18 -4.27 0.99 -7.20
C PRO A 18 -5.24 0.01 -7.90
N ASP A 19 -4.83 -0.55 -9.04
CA ASP A 19 -5.60 -1.50 -9.86
C ASP A 19 -5.20 -2.97 -9.63
N THR A 20 -4.35 -3.26 -8.63
CA THR A 20 -3.99 -4.64 -8.30
C THR A 20 -5.24 -5.42 -7.84
N PRO A 21 -5.63 -6.51 -8.52
CA PRO A 21 -6.79 -7.31 -8.12
C PRO A 21 -6.51 -8.03 -6.80
N LEU A 22 -7.55 -8.16 -5.97
CA LEU A 22 -7.48 -8.83 -4.68
C LEU A 22 -8.31 -10.11 -4.67
N LYS A 23 -7.85 -11.05 -3.85
CA LYS A 23 -8.57 -12.27 -3.46
C LYS A 23 -8.75 -12.29 -1.95
N ASP A 24 -9.72 -13.06 -1.48
CA ASP A 24 -10.07 -13.15 -0.06
C ASP A 24 -8.91 -13.60 0.85
N SER A 25 -7.97 -14.37 0.30
CA SER A 25 -6.80 -14.87 1.04
C SER A 25 -5.56 -14.00 0.93
N ASP A 26 -5.61 -12.86 0.23
CA ASP A 26 -4.43 -12.02 0.02
C ASP A 26 -4.06 -11.25 1.30
N GLU A 27 -2.77 -11.20 1.59
CA GLU A 27 -2.22 -10.40 2.69
C GLU A 27 -1.97 -8.97 2.22
N VAL A 28 -2.54 -8.00 2.93
CA VAL A 28 -2.40 -6.56 2.60
C VAL A 28 -1.64 -5.84 3.70
N ALA A 29 -0.60 -5.11 3.32
CA ALA A 29 0.17 -4.25 4.20
C ALA A 29 0.02 -2.78 3.79
N LEU A 30 -0.19 -1.90 4.77
CA LEU A 30 -0.26 -0.45 4.60
C LEU A 30 1.00 0.18 5.21
N PHE A 31 1.71 0.96 4.41
CA PHE A 31 2.90 1.66 4.84
C PHE A 31 2.63 3.16 4.91
N PRO A 32 2.85 3.79 6.08
CA PRO A 32 2.84 5.25 6.14
C PRO A 32 3.93 5.81 5.24
N PRO A 33 3.88 7.10 4.91
CA PRO A 33 4.90 7.74 4.10
C PRO A 33 6.21 7.67 4.87
N VAL A 34 7.10 6.85 4.34
CA VAL A 34 8.46 6.76 4.83
C VAL A 34 9.26 7.89 4.20
N THR A 35 9.82 8.75 5.03
CA THR A 35 10.98 9.57 4.63
C THR A 35 12.18 8.64 4.71
N GLY A 36 12.86 8.40 3.59
CA GLY A 36 14.13 7.68 3.62
C GLY A 36 15.10 8.35 4.59
N GLY A 37 15.99 7.55 5.19
CA GLY A 37 17.16 8.09 5.89
C GLY A 37 18.00 8.96 4.97
#